data_AF-A0A846R3Y3-F1
#
_entry.id   AF-A0A846R3Y3-F1
#
_cell.length_a   1.000
_cell.length_b   1.000
_cell.length_c   1.000
_cell.angle_alpha   90.00
_cell.angle_beta   90.00
_cell.angle_gamma   90.00
#
_symmetry.space_group_name_H-M   'P 1'
#
loop_
_entity.id
_entity.type
_entity.pdbx_description
1 polymer ?
#
loop_
_entity_poly.entity_id
_entity_poly.type
_entity_poly.pdbx_seq_one_letter_code
_entity_poly.pdbx_strand_id
1 'polypeptide(L)'
;MKKANKNSGFKTPEGYFESLPAKLLSKISNEEVTLPNSDVQHDGFRVPQSYFENLTQDILEKVDKKETKVVSLYKKYYYVAASIAAVFVVFFAIRTNTNKTPSFDSLTSSTIENYFEDYELDFNENELAELLPIHDVEINDILNKEINQEGIVEYLDNNIEDLQELNNIYDEE
;
A
#
# COMPACT_ATOMS: atom_id res chain seq x y z
N MET A 1 25.64 8.45 -22.88
CA MET A 1 25.59 8.32 -24.37
C MET A 1 25.10 6.92 -24.70
N LYS A 2 23.95 6.76 -25.38
CA LYS A 2 23.39 5.43 -25.74
C LYS A 2 24.32 4.76 -26.76
N LYS A 3 24.77 3.54 -26.47
CA LYS A 3 25.58 2.72 -27.39
C LYS A 3 24.72 2.35 -28.61
N ALA A 4 25.21 2.64 -29.81
CA ALA A 4 24.54 2.25 -31.05
C ALA A 4 24.39 0.71 -31.09
N ASN A 5 23.17 0.24 -31.39
CA ASN A 5 22.85 -1.16 -31.50
C ASN A 5 23.60 -1.76 -32.71
N LYS A 6 24.51 -2.72 -32.47
CA LYS A 6 25.36 -3.36 -33.50
C LYS A 6 24.58 -4.24 -34.50
N ASN A 7 23.26 -4.38 -34.33
CA ASN A 7 22.42 -5.31 -35.10
C ASN A 7 21.44 -4.58 -36.03
N SER A 8 21.80 -3.40 -36.57
CA SER A 8 21.03 -2.84 -37.68
C SER A 8 21.24 -3.76 -38.89
N GLY A 9 20.18 -4.38 -39.41
CA GLY A 9 20.25 -5.28 -40.57
C GLY A 9 20.71 -4.62 -41.88
N PHE A 10 21.17 -3.37 -41.81
CA PHE A 10 21.66 -2.58 -42.92
C PHE A 10 23.17 -2.74 -43.00
N LYS A 11 23.62 -3.60 -43.93
CA LYS A 11 25.03 -3.70 -44.32
C LYS A 11 25.19 -3.04 -45.68
N THR A 12 26.17 -2.15 -45.83
CA THR A 12 26.55 -1.61 -47.14
C THR A 12 27.52 -2.57 -47.83
N PRO A 13 27.48 -2.67 -49.16
CA PRO A 13 28.48 -3.43 -49.91
C PRO A 13 29.91 -2.96 -49.61
N GLU A 14 30.86 -3.87 -49.72
CA GLU A 14 32.28 -3.57 -49.57
C GLU A 14 32.71 -2.53 -50.62
N GLY A 15 33.46 -1.50 -50.20
CA GLY A 15 33.91 -0.42 -51.09
C GLY A 15 32.81 0.54 -51.57
N TYR A 16 31.60 0.48 -50.99
CA TYR A 16 30.51 1.40 -51.34
C TYR A 16 30.91 2.87 -51.15
N PHE A 17 31.38 3.23 -49.95
CA PHE A 17 31.73 4.62 -49.64
C PHE A 17 33.01 5.09 -50.34
N GLU A 18 33.97 4.20 -50.58
CA GLU A 18 35.21 4.52 -51.30
C GLU A 18 34.94 4.83 -52.78
N SER A 19 34.02 4.10 -53.41
CA SER A 19 33.67 4.31 -54.83
C SER A 19 32.59 5.37 -55.06
N LEU A 20 31.90 5.81 -54.01
CA LEU A 20 30.77 6.74 -54.12
C LEU A 20 31.17 8.13 -54.63
N PRO A 21 32.24 8.79 -54.13
CA PRO A 21 32.66 10.10 -54.64
C PRO A 21 33.01 10.07 -56.13
N ALA A 22 33.78 9.07 -56.55
CA ALA A 22 34.18 8.89 -57.94
C ALA A 22 32.96 8.63 -58.85
N LYS A 23 32.02 7.78 -58.40
CA LYS A 23 30.76 7.53 -59.10
C LYS A 23 29.91 8.79 -59.23
N LEU A 24 29.74 9.56 -58.16
CA LEU A 24 28.98 10.81 -58.17
C LEU A 24 29.60 11.83 -59.12
N LEU A 25 30.92 12.06 -59.02
CA LEU A 25 31.62 12.99 -59.91
C LEU A 25 31.52 12.55 -61.37
N SER A 26 31.71 11.25 -61.64
CA SER A 26 31.58 10.71 -63.00
C SER A 26 30.17 10.90 -63.56
N LYS A 27 29.13 10.83 -62.72
CA LYS A 27 27.74 11.03 -63.15
C LYS A 27 27.46 12.50 -63.46
N ILE A 28 28.01 13.40 -62.64
CA ILE A 28 27.88 14.86 -62.82
C ILE A 28 28.70 15.35 -64.02
N SER A 29 29.81 14.69 -64.34
CA SER A 29 30.74 15.13 -65.40
C SER A 29 30.53 14.47 -66.77
N ASN A 30 29.99 13.24 -66.83
CA ASN A 30 29.82 12.50 -68.10
C ASN A 30 28.43 12.66 -68.72
N GLU A 31 27.43 13.10 -67.94
CA GLU A 31 26.23 13.70 -68.50
C GLU A 31 26.53 15.20 -68.61
N GLU A 32 26.44 15.78 -69.80
CA GLU A 32 26.00 17.18 -69.86
C GLU A 32 24.79 17.22 -68.95
N VAL A 33 24.90 17.88 -67.80
CA VAL A 33 23.78 18.11 -66.89
C VAL A 33 22.85 19.07 -67.60
N THR A 34 22.17 18.56 -68.62
CA THR A 34 20.80 18.88 -68.88
C THR A 34 20.09 18.43 -67.60
N LEU A 35 20.11 19.33 -66.60
CA LEU A 35 18.98 19.45 -65.68
C LEU A 35 17.78 19.23 -66.58
N PRO A 36 17.00 18.15 -66.35
CA PRO A 36 16.06 17.64 -67.32
C PRO A 36 15.44 18.83 -68.01
N ASN A 37 15.84 19.04 -69.27
CA ASN A 37 15.38 20.18 -70.04
C ASN A 37 13.87 20.22 -69.82
N SER A 38 13.34 21.41 -69.64
CA SER A 38 11.97 21.84 -69.30
C SER A 38 10.77 20.95 -69.72
N ASP A 39 11.01 19.95 -70.55
CA ASP A 39 10.13 18.93 -71.11
C ASP A 39 10.15 17.56 -70.38
N VAL A 40 10.86 17.37 -69.26
CA VAL A 40 10.64 16.17 -68.42
C VAL A 40 9.37 16.35 -67.60
N GLN A 41 8.25 16.06 -68.24
CA GLN A 41 6.90 16.13 -67.68
C GLN A 41 6.63 15.08 -66.59
N HIS A 42 7.60 14.22 -66.24
CA HIS A 42 7.38 13.03 -65.41
C HIS A 42 8.39 12.79 -64.28
N ASP A 43 9.36 13.68 -64.03
CA ASP A 43 10.26 13.50 -62.88
C ASP A 43 9.73 14.24 -61.65
N GLY A 44 9.81 13.57 -60.50
CA GLY A 44 9.25 14.00 -59.21
C GLY A 44 9.83 15.29 -58.60
N PHE A 45 10.53 16.09 -59.40
CA PHE A 45 11.13 17.37 -59.03
C PHE A 45 10.33 18.58 -59.53
N ARG A 46 9.20 18.36 -60.20
CA ARG A 46 8.30 19.44 -60.63
C ARG A 46 7.28 19.79 -59.55
N VAL A 47 7.23 21.05 -59.16
CA VAL A 47 6.16 21.54 -58.26
C VAL A 47 4.82 21.56 -59.01
N PRO A 48 3.70 21.30 -58.32
CA PRO A 48 2.37 21.41 -58.93
C PRO A 48 2.13 22.81 -59.51
N GLN A 49 1.32 22.88 -60.56
CA GLN A 49 0.91 24.16 -61.13
C GLN A 49 0.20 25.01 -60.06
N SER A 50 0.54 26.29 -59.98
CA SER A 50 0.01 27.23 -58.98
C SER A 50 0.28 26.87 -57.52
N TYR A 51 1.27 26.00 -57.23
CA TYR A 51 1.65 25.65 -55.86
C TYR A 51 1.96 26.90 -55.02
N PHE A 52 2.85 27.78 -55.49
CA PHE A 52 3.24 28.97 -54.74
C PHE A 52 2.16 30.06 -54.73
N GLU A 53 1.27 30.08 -55.72
CA GLU A 53 0.14 31.01 -55.79
C GLU A 53 -0.91 30.65 -54.73
N ASN A 54 -1.21 29.36 -54.58
CA ASN A 54 -2.22 28.88 -53.64
C ASN A 54 -1.68 28.61 -52.22
N LEU A 55 -0.36 28.42 -52.07
CA LEU A 55 0.26 28.09 -50.78
C LEU A 55 -0.12 29.07 -49.67
N THR A 56 -0.09 30.37 -49.96
CA THR A 56 -0.43 31.41 -48.98
C THR A 56 -1.89 31.28 -48.54
N GLN A 57 -2.80 31.09 -49.49
CA GLN A 57 -4.23 30.92 -49.22
C GLN A 57 -4.51 29.63 -48.43
N ASP A 58 -3.88 28.52 -48.81
CA ASP A 58 -4.01 27.22 -48.14
C ASP A 58 -3.52 27.28 -46.68
N ILE A 59 -2.44 28.05 -46.42
CA ILE A 59 -1.93 28.26 -45.07
C ILE A 59 -2.92 29.10 -44.26
N LEU A 60 -3.41 30.21 -44.81
CA LEU A 60 -4.39 31.07 -44.14
C LEU A 60 -5.67 30.30 -43.79
N GLU A 61 -6.21 29.52 -44.73
CA GLU A 61 -7.40 28.70 -44.51
C GLU A 61 -7.19 27.61 -43.43
N LYS A 62 -5.98 27.05 -43.34
CA LYS A 62 -5.63 26.06 -42.32
C LYS A 62 -5.28 26.68 -40.96
N VAL A 63 -4.92 27.95 -40.91
CA VAL A 63 -4.62 28.69 -39.67
C VAL A 63 -5.89 29.28 -39.07
N ASP A 64 -6.90 29.63 -39.88
CA ASP A 64 -8.24 30.02 -39.45
C ASP A 64 -9.09 28.85 -38.88
N LYS A 65 -8.43 27.86 -38.30
CA LYS A 65 -9.09 26.76 -37.60
C LYS A 65 -9.78 27.25 -36.34
N LYS A 66 -11.09 27.47 -36.52
CA LYS A 66 -12.20 27.33 -35.57
C LYS A 66 -11.71 26.89 -34.19
N GLU A 67 -11.84 27.79 -33.21
CA GLU A 67 -11.44 27.55 -31.82
C GLU A 67 -11.92 26.16 -31.37
N THR A 68 -10.96 25.26 -31.16
CA THR A 68 -11.28 23.94 -30.62
C THR A 68 -11.78 24.14 -29.21
N LYS A 69 -12.94 23.58 -28.90
CA LYS A 69 -13.57 23.71 -27.59
C LYS A 69 -12.64 23.11 -26.53
N VAL A 70 -11.85 23.96 -25.88
CA VAL A 70 -11.02 23.59 -24.74
C VAL A 70 -11.93 23.29 -23.56
N VAL A 71 -11.94 22.03 -23.13
CA VAL A 71 -12.66 21.62 -21.92
C VAL A 71 -11.67 21.55 -20.76
N SER A 72 -11.97 22.26 -19.68
CA SER A 72 -11.15 22.23 -18.47
C SER A 72 -11.16 20.82 -17.85
N LEU A 73 -9.97 20.29 -17.54
CA LEU A 73 -9.79 18.95 -16.99
C LEU A 73 -10.17 18.87 -15.49
N TYR A 74 -10.19 20.00 -14.79
CA TYR A 74 -10.51 20.06 -13.37
C TYR A 74 -12.02 20.09 -13.16
N LYS A 75 -12.61 18.92 -12.99
CA LYS A 75 -14.04 18.78 -12.78
C LYS A 75 -14.37 18.88 -11.28
N LYS A 76 -15.09 19.92 -10.88
CA LYS A 76 -15.47 20.22 -9.48
C LYS A 76 -16.35 19.16 -8.79
N TYR A 77 -16.81 18.13 -9.52
CA TYR A 77 -17.63 17.06 -8.93
C TYR A 77 -16.85 16.24 -7.89
N TYR A 78 -15.52 16.30 -7.84
CA TYR A 78 -14.74 15.63 -6.78
C TYR A 78 -15.14 16.11 -5.38
N TYR A 79 -15.46 17.40 -5.21
CA TYR A 79 -15.96 17.90 -3.92
C TYR A 79 -17.34 17.32 -3.57
N VAL A 80 -18.22 17.16 -4.56
CA VAL A 80 -19.54 16.54 -4.40
C VAL A 80 -19.42 15.03 -4.14
N ALA A 81 -18.52 14.34 -4.83
CA ALA A 81 -18.25 12.93 -4.61
C ALA A 81 -17.61 12.70 -3.23
N ALA A 82 -16.72 13.58 -2.79
CA ALA A 82 -16.09 13.52 -1.48
C ALA A 82 -17.11 13.74 -0.34
N SER A 83 -18.07 14.66 -0.49
CA SER A 83 -19.11 14.86 0.53
C SER A 83 -20.03 13.64 0.64
N ILE A 84 -20.41 13.03 -0.48
CA ILE A 84 -21.20 11.78 -0.49
C ILE A 84 -20.42 10.64 0.17
N ALA A 85 -19.13 10.48 -0.16
CA ALA A 85 -18.28 9.46 0.45
C ALA A 85 -18.12 9.67 1.97
N ALA A 86 -17.94 10.91 2.42
CA ALA A 86 -17.86 11.24 3.85
C ALA A 86 -19.13 10.85 4.61
N VAL A 87 -20.31 11.07 4.02
CA VAL A 87 -21.59 10.64 4.60
C VAL A 87 -21.65 9.11 4.73
N PHE A 88 -21.18 8.37 3.73
CA PHE A 88 -21.12 6.90 3.80
C PHE A 88 -20.15 6.42 4.88
N VAL A 89 -18.99 7.05 5.02
CA VAL A 89 -18.02 6.71 6.10
C VAL A 89 -18.64 6.92 7.47
N VAL A 90 -19.31 8.05 7.70
CA VAL A 90 -20.01 8.32 8.96
C VAL A 90 -21.15 7.33 9.18
N PHE A 91 -21.95 7.02 8.15
CA PHE A 91 -23.02 6.04 8.22
C PHE A 91 -22.50 4.65 8.61
N PHE A 92 -21.41 4.20 7.98
CA PHE A 92 -20.80 2.91 8.27
C PHE A 92 -20.16 2.89 9.66
N ALA A 93 -19.48 3.97 10.07
CA ALA A 93 -18.90 4.10 11.40
C ALA A 93 -19.93 4.02 12.52
N ILE A 94 -21.09 4.68 12.35
CA ILE A 94 -22.20 4.60 13.31
C ILE A 94 -22.82 3.20 13.27
N ARG A 95 -23.02 2.62 12.08
CA ARG A 95 -23.70 1.33 11.91
C ARG A 95 -22.85 0.13 12.37
N THR A 96 -21.52 0.20 12.22
CA THR A 96 -20.60 -0.88 12.57
C THR A 96 -20.15 -0.85 14.03
N ASN A 97 -20.65 0.10 14.82
CA ASN A 97 -20.34 0.18 16.24
C ASN A 97 -21.07 -0.94 16.99
N THR A 98 -20.52 -2.16 16.90
CA THR A 98 -20.91 -3.28 17.74
C THR A 98 -20.37 -2.99 19.13
N ASN A 99 -21.24 -2.51 20.01
CA ASN A 99 -20.96 -2.45 21.43
C ASN A 99 -20.73 -3.88 21.90
N LYS A 100 -19.47 -4.32 21.94
CA LYS A 100 -19.11 -5.53 22.67
C LYS A 100 -19.28 -5.16 24.13
N THR A 101 -20.33 -5.64 24.76
CA THR A 101 -20.46 -5.58 26.21
C THR A 101 -19.26 -6.32 26.80
N PRO A 102 -18.41 -5.69 27.62
CA PRO A 102 -17.30 -6.39 28.25
C PRO A 102 -17.89 -7.54 29.06
N SER A 103 -17.58 -8.77 28.65
CA SER A 103 -17.93 -9.98 29.39
C SER A 103 -16.69 -10.50 30.11
N PHE A 104 -16.89 -11.22 31.22
CA PHE A 104 -15.79 -11.86 31.95
C PHE A 104 -15.01 -12.85 31.07
N ASP A 105 -15.61 -13.42 30.03
CA ASP A 105 -14.94 -14.28 29.04
C ASP A 105 -13.82 -13.57 28.26
N SER A 106 -13.82 -12.23 28.22
CA SER A 106 -12.79 -11.43 27.55
C SER A 106 -11.62 -11.05 28.46
N LEU A 107 -11.66 -11.46 29.73
CA LEU A 107 -10.65 -11.12 30.72
C LEU A 107 -9.47 -12.09 30.62
N THR A 108 -8.27 -11.57 30.37
CA THR A 108 -7.04 -12.36 30.36
C THR A 108 -6.28 -12.20 31.67
N SER A 109 -5.47 -13.19 32.05
CA SER A 109 -4.61 -13.12 33.25
C SER A 109 -3.75 -11.86 33.26
N SER A 110 -3.19 -11.48 32.12
CA SER A 110 -2.41 -10.25 31.97
C SER A 110 -3.20 -8.97 32.27
N THR A 111 -4.50 -8.94 31.99
CA THR A 111 -5.35 -7.78 32.32
C THR A 111 -5.63 -7.70 33.81
N ILE A 112 -5.80 -8.86 34.46
CA ILE A 112 -5.99 -8.96 35.91
C ILE A 112 -4.69 -8.54 36.63
N GLU A 113 -3.54 -9.05 36.20
CA GLU A 113 -2.22 -8.69 36.72
C GLU A 113 -1.96 -7.19 36.58
N ASN A 114 -2.15 -6.62 35.39
CA ASN A 114 -2.00 -5.18 35.18
C ASN A 114 -2.95 -4.35 36.05
N TYR A 115 -4.17 -4.84 36.31
CA TYR A 115 -5.12 -4.14 37.19
C TYR A 115 -4.62 -4.09 38.64
N PHE A 116 -4.02 -5.18 39.14
CA PHE A 116 -3.42 -5.19 40.48
C PHE A 116 -2.15 -4.34 40.56
N GLU A 117 -1.32 -4.33 39.51
CA GLU A 117 -0.11 -3.51 39.44
C GLU A 117 -0.40 -2.00 39.32
N ASP A 118 -1.32 -1.59 38.43
CA ASP A 118 -1.63 -0.17 38.17
C ASP A 118 -2.33 0.52 39.34
N TYR A 119 -3.10 -0.24 40.14
CA TYR A 119 -3.87 0.30 41.26
C TYR A 119 -3.18 0.15 42.62
N GLU A 120 -1.92 -0.30 42.66
CA GLU A 120 -1.14 -0.56 43.89
C GLU A 120 -2.01 -1.16 45.00
N LEU A 121 -2.82 -2.16 44.65
CA LEU A 121 -3.70 -2.83 45.61
C LEU A 121 -2.84 -3.73 46.50
N ASP A 122 -2.26 -3.13 47.54
CA ASP A 122 -1.48 -3.80 48.57
C ASP A 122 -2.40 -4.52 49.58
N PHE A 123 -3.26 -5.42 49.07
CA PHE A 123 -4.05 -6.29 49.92
C PHE A 123 -3.17 -7.40 50.45
N ASN A 124 -3.05 -7.48 51.77
CA ASN A 124 -2.51 -8.68 52.40
C ASN A 124 -3.54 -9.84 52.29
N GLU A 125 -3.09 -11.09 52.33
CA GLU A 125 -3.92 -12.30 52.22
C GLU A 125 -5.08 -12.28 53.23
N ASN A 126 -4.84 -11.76 54.43
CA ASN A 126 -5.82 -11.64 55.50
C ASN A 126 -6.91 -10.60 55.19
N GLU A 127 -6.55 -9.49 54.55
CA GLU A 127 -7.50 -8.43 54.15
C GLU A 127 -8.34 -8.89 52.95
N LEU A 128 -7.73 -9.65 52.04
CA LEU A 128 -8.42 -10.27 50.92
C LEU A 128 -9.47 -11.29 51.39
N ALA A 129 -9.15 -12.06 52.46
CA ALA A 129 -10.06 -13.01 53.07
C ALA A 129 -11.26 -12.34 53.77
N GLU A 130 -11.07 -11.15 54.35
CA GLU A 130 -12.15 -10.36 54.95
C GLU A 130 -13.07 -9.74 53.89
N LEU A 131 -12.50 -9.34 52.74
CA LEU A 131 -13.25 -8.77 51.63
C LEU A 131 -14.01 -9.82 50.81
N LEU A 132 -13.58 -11.09 50.87
CA LEU A 132 -14.31 -12.20 50.25
C LEU A 132 -15.60 -12.48 51.04
N PRO A 133 -16.80 -12.35 50.44
CA PRO A 133 -18.04 -12.78 51.07
C PRO A 133 -18.10 -14.31 51.07
N ILE A 134 -17.46 -14.94 52.05
CA ILE A 134 -17.37 -16.41 52.16
C ILE A 134 -18.77 -17.05 52.25
N HIS A 135 -19.80 -16.29 52.63
CA HIS A 135 -21.18 -16.77 52.64
C HIS A 135 -21.81 -16.97 51.24
N ASP A 136 -21.28 -16.29 50.22
CA ASP A 136 -21.77 -16.34 48.83
C ASP A 136 -20.94 -17.27 47.94
N VAL A 137 -19.77 -17.69 48.41
CA VAL A 137 -18.94 -18.65 47.69
C VAL A 137 -19.42 -20.06 48.05
N GLU A 138 -19.96 -20.78 47.07
CA GLU A 138 -20.32 -22.16 47.28
C GLU A 138 -19.05 -22.95 47.64
N ILE A 139 -19.05 -23.56 48.82
CA ILE A 139 -17.93 -24.40 49.33
C ILE A 139 -17.51 -25.45 48.27
N ASN A 140 -18.47 -25.92 47.47
CA ASN A 140 -18.24 -26.85 46.38
C ASN A 140 -17.36 -26.27 45.26
N ASP A 141 -17.44 -24.97 44.94
CA ASP A 141 -16.60 -24.35 43.91
C ASP A 141 -15.12 -24.26 44.33
N ILE A 142 -14.87 -24.17 45.64
CA ILE A 142 -13.52 -24.22 46.22
C ILE A 142 -13.01 -25.66 46.25
N LEU A 143 -13.82 -26.61 46.72
CA LEU A 143 -13.44 -28.02 46.86
C LEU A 143 -13.31 -28.76 45.51
N ASN A 144 -14.05 -28.34 44.48
CA ASN A 144 -13.99 -28.94 43.15
C ASN A 144 -12.84 -28.39 42.29
N LYS A 145 -12.15 -27.34 42.75
CA LYS A 145 -10.93 -26.89 42.10
C LYS A 145 -9.85 -27.91 42.40
N GLU A 146 -9.33 -28.54 41.35
CA GLU A 146 -8.26 -29.54 41.45
C GLU A 146 -7.03 -28.88 42.07
N ILE A 147 -6.85 -29.06 43.38
CA ILE A 147 -5.68 -28.55 44.09
C ILE A 147 -4.49 -29.42 43.65
N ASN A 148 -3.47 -28.79 43.08
CA ASN A 148 -2.27 -29.48 42.63
C ASN A 148 -1.57 -30.15 43.85
N GLN A 149 -1.33 -31.45 43.75
CA GLN A 149 -0.65 -32.22 44.80
C GLN A 149 0.71 -31.65 45.16
N GLU A 150 1.45 -31.11 44.18
CA GLU A 150 2.75 -30.48 44.42
C GLU A 150 2.62 -29.27 45.36
N GLY A 151 1.61 -28.43 45.14
CA GLY A 151 1.36 -27.26 45.97
C GLY A 151 0.90 -27.61 47.39
N ILE A 152 0.18 -28.73 47.54
CA ILE A 152 -0.20 -29.25 48.87
C ILE A 152 1.06 -29.70 49.63
N VAL A 153 1.96 -30.43 48.97
CA VAL A 153 3.21 -30.89 49.60
C VAL A 153 4.08 -29.70 50.00
N GLU A 154 4.26 -28.72 49.12
CA GLU A 154 5.04 -27.51 49.39
C GLU A 154 4.47 -26.71 50.58
N TYR A 155 3.15 -26.55 50.64
CA TYR A 155 2.51 -25.87 51.76
C TYR A 155 2.72 -26.61 53.09
N LEU A 156 2.54 -27.94 53.10
CA LEU A 156 2.72 -28.75 54.30
C LEU A 156 4.16 -28.75 54.79
N ASP A 157 5.13 -28.74 53.88
CA ASP A 157 6.56 -28.71 54.24
C ASP A 157 6.95 -27.35 54.81
N ASN A 158 6.49 -26.26 54.20
CA ASN A 158 6.78 -24.90 54.65
C ASN A 158 6.13 -24.53 56.00
N ASN A 159 5.02 -25.19 56.36
CA ASN A 159 4.27 -24.92 57.59
C ASN A 159 4.36 -26.07 58.60
N ILE A 160 5.31 -27.00 58.44
CA ILE A 160 5.36 -28.21 59.26
C ILE A 160 5.59 -27.93 60.75
N GLU A 161 6.34 -26.87 61.08
CA GLU A 161 6.61 -26.46 62.46
C GLU A 161 5.34 -25.92 63.16
N ASP A 162 4.60 -25.03 62.49
CA ASP A 162 3.33 -24.47 63.00
C ASP A 162 2.27 -25.56 63.19
N LEU A 163 2.20 -26.51 62.25
CA LEU A 163 1.27 -27.65 62.34
C LEU A 163 1.64 -28.60 63.49
N GLN A 164 2.93 -28.79 63.77
CA GLN A 164 3.39 -29.58 64.92
C GLN A 164 3.09 -28.86 66.24
N GLU A 165 3.24 -27.55 66.31
CA GLU A 165 2.89 -26.75 67.49
C GLU A 165 1.39 -26.86 67.81
N LEU A 166 0.53 -26.74 66.79
CA LEU A 166 -0.92 -26.95 66.95
C LEU A 166 -1.24 -28.37 67.42
N ASN A 167 -0.59 -29.40 66.87
CA ASN A 167 -0.84 -30.78 67.30
C ASN A 167 -0.45 -31.02 68.76
N ASN A 168 0.67 -30.45 69.21
CA ASN A 168 1.13 -30.57 70.59
C ASN A 168 0.22 -29.85 71.60
N ILE A 169 -0.49 -28.79 71.19
CA ILE A 169 -1.46 -28.07 72.02
C ILE A 169 -2.71 -28.92 72.30
N TYR A 170 -3.09 -29.82 71.38
CA TYR A 170 -4.24 -30.72 71.57
C TYR A 170 -3.92 -32.00 72.35
N ASP A 171 -2.63 -32.37 72.47
CA ASP A 171 -2.19 -33.57 73.20
C ASP A 171 -1.97 -33.31 74.72
N GLU A 172 -2.15 -32.08 75.22
CA GLU A 172 -2.00 -31.71 76.65
C GLU A 172 -3.33 -31.59 77.45
N GLU A 173 -4.49 -32.02 76.90
CA GLU A 173 -5.72 -32.31 77.67
C GLU A 173 -6.03 -33.81 77.73
#